data_AF-A0A1G9N268-F1
#
_entry.id   AF-A0A1G9N268-F1
#
_cell.length_a   1.000
_cell.length_b   1.000
_cell.length_c   1.000
_cell.angle_alpha   90.00
_cell.angle_beta   90.00
_cell.angle_gamma   90.00
#
_symmetry.space_group_name_H-M   'P 1'
#
loop_
_entity.id
_entity.type
_entity.pdbx_description
1 polymer ?
#
loop_
_entity_poly.entity_id
_entity_poly.type
_entity_poly.pdbx_seq_one_letter_code
_entity_poly.pdbx_strand_id
1 'polypeptide(L)'
;MKEINIKHISNLHSDALRGLDFYKQEIGILKKRLEEIAADNTGHEVAESIEHFQNQFLIQGNNIDELKHRINENIKAIENQVKNSAGFLEQNSADENAGLYDQYLAEEKIINDIRQEFNRFASKWM
;
A
#
# COMPACT_ATOMS: atom_id res chain seq x y z
N MET A 1 -15.97 -18.54 21.04
CA MET A 1 -16.36 -17.16 20.68
C MET A 1 -15.36 -16.23 21.36
N LYS A 2 -14.47 -15.57 20.62
CA LYS A 2 -13.60 -14.53 21.18
C LYS A 2 -14.34 -13.21 21.13
N GLU A 3 -14.37 -12.48 22.23
CA GLU A 3 -14.87 -11.11 22.27
C GLU A 3 -13.83 -10.25 21.53
N ILE A 4 -14.16 -9.82 20.31
CA ILE A 4 -13.25 -9.03 19.48
C ILE A 4 -13.59 -7.55 19.67
N ASN A 5 -12.58 -6.76 20.02
CA ASN A 5 -12.75 -5.32 20.22
C ASN A 5 -12.82 -4.61 18.86
N ILE A 6 -14.05 -4.32 18.41
CA ILE A 6 -14.34 -3.67 17.12
C ILE A 6 -13.62 -2.32 16.97
N LYS A 7 -13.42 -1.58 18.08
CA LYS A 7 -12.68 -0.31 18.05
C LYS A 7 -11.22 -0.53 17.65
N HIS A 8 -10.62 -1.64 18.10
CA HIS A 8 -9.24 -1.96 17.74
C HIS A 8 -9.09 -2.27 16.25
N ILE A 9 -10.02 -3.06 15.68
CA ILE A 9 -10.06 -3.35 14.23
C ILE A 9 -10.24 -2.07 13.42
N SER A 10 -11.20 -1.23 13.80
CA SER A 10 -11.47 0.03 13.11
C SER A 10 -10.26 0.97 13.12
N ASN A 11 -9.56 1.05 14.26
CA ASN A 11 -8.33 1.85 14.37
C ASN A 11 -7.22 1.31 13.46
N LEU A 12 -6.95 0.00 13.49
CA LEU A 12 -5.92 -0.62 12.63
C LEU A 12 -6.20 -0.40 11.14
N HIS A 13 -7.45 -0.54 10.71
CA HIS A 13 -7.80 -0.23 9.33
C HIS A 13 -7.62 1.25 9.01
N SER A 14 -8.00 2.15 9.91
CA SER A 14 -7.82 3.58 9.70
C SER A 14 -6.34 3.94 9.55
N ASP A 15 -5.46 3.31 10.33
CA ASP A 15 -4.02 3.53 10.24
C ASP A 15 -3.44 2.93 8.95
N ALA A 16 -3.86 1.71 8.56
CA ALA A 16 -3.47 1.10 7.30
C ALA A 16 -3.89 1.94 6.09
N LEU A 17 -5.12 2.46 6.06
CA LEU A 17 -5.60 3.33 4.99
C LEU A 17 -4.79 4.63 4.89
N ARG A 18 -4.47 5.26 6.02
CA ARG A 18 -3.60 6.45 6.05
C ARG A 18 -2.20 6.13 5.55
N GLY A 19 -1.63 4.99 5.94
CA GLY A 19 -0.33 4.52 5.47
C GLY A 19 -0.33 4.33 3.95
N LEU A 20 -1.35 3.65 3.42
CA LEU A 20 -1.51 3.44 1.98
C LEU A 20 -1.67 4.75 1.21
N ASP A 21 -2.43 5.71 1.75
CA ASP A 21 -2.53 7.06 1.15
C ASP A 21 -1.18 7.78 1.11
N PHE A 22 -0.43 7.72 2.21
CA PHE A 22 0.92 8.28 2.28
C PHE A 22 1.84 7.65 1.23
N TYR A 23 1.85 6.32 1.13
CA TYR A 23 2.69 5.60 0.17
C TYR A 23 2.29 5.90 -1.28
N LYS A 24 1.00 6.06 -1.57
CA LYS A 24 0.53 6.46 -2.90
C LYS A 24 1.01 7.87 -3.27
N GLN A 25 0.93 8.81 -2.33
CA GLN A 25 1.45 10.17 -2.54
C GLN A 25 2.96 10.14 -2.80
N GLU A 26 3.69 9.34 -2.03
CA GLU A 26 5.12 9.20 -2.18
C GLU A 26 5.52 8.60 -3.54
N ILE A 27 4.86 7.54 -4.00
CA ILE A 27 5.05 7.02 -5.36
C ILE A 27 4.86 8.14 -6.39
N GLY A 28 3.87 9.01 -6.21
CA GLY A 28 3.67 10.18 -7.06
C GLY A 28 4.84 11.17 -7.06
N ILE A 29 5.50 11.37 -5.92
CA ILE A 29 6.70 12.21 -5.80
C ILE A 29 7.90 11.54 -6.50
N LEU A 30 8.10 10.23 -6.29
CA LEU A 30 9.19 9.49 -6.92
C LEU A 30 9.04 9.44 -8.44
N LYS A 31 7.80 9.30 -8.95
CA LYS A 31 7.51 9.39 -10.39
C LYS A 31 7.95 10.72 -10.99
N LYS A 32 7.64 11.84 -10.35
CA LYS A 32 8.06 13.18 -10.85
C LYS A 32 9.59 13.32 -10.90
N ARG A 33 10.29 12.84 -9.86
CA ARG A 33 11.77 12.83 -9.86
C ARG A 33 12.34 11.95 -10.94
N LEU A 34 11.69 10.81 -11.21
CA LEU A 34 12.10 9.92 -12.28
C LEU A 34 11.93 10.57 -13.67
N GLU A 35 10.86 11.34 -13.86
CA GLU A 35 10.62 12.13 -15.07
C GLU A 35 11.70 13.20 -15.29
N GLU A 36 12.13 13.88 -14.22
CA GLU A 36 13.25 14.84 -14.28
C GLU A 36 14.55 14.16 -14.72
N ILE A 37 14.93 13.04 -14.09
CA ILE A 37 16.11 12.26 -14.46
C ILE A 37 16.02 11.79 -15.92
N ALA A 38 14.85 11.35 -16.36
CA ALA A 38 14.62 10.91 -17.74
C ALA A 38 14.74 12.03 -18.77
N ALA A 39 14.37 13.26 -18.41
CA ALA A 39 14.53 14.42 -19.28
C ALA A 39 16.02 14.81 -19.44
N ASP A 40 16.80 14.70 -18.38
CA ASP A 40 18.21 15.13 -18.36
C ASP A 40 19.18 14.06 -18.89
N ASN A 41 18.76 12.80 -19.02
CA ASN A 41 19.62 11.68 -19.39
C ASN A 41 19.09 10.88 -20.59
N THR A 42 19.90 10.78 -21.66
CA THR A 42 19.56 10.05 -22.90
C THR A 42 20.37 8.76 -23.12
N GLY A 43 21.15 8.34 -22.13
CA GLY A 43 21.96 7.12 -22.17
C GLY A 43 21.14 5.84 -22.07
N HIS A 44 21.55 4.78 -22.79
CA HIS A 44 20.83 3.50 -22.83
C HIS A 44 20.69 2.82 -21.45
N GLU A 45 21.73 2.85 -20.62
CA GLU A 45 21.72 2.29 -19.25
C GLU A 45 20.70 3.00 -18.34
N VAL A 46 20.54 4.31 -18.53
CA VAL A 46 19.58 5.13 -17.78
C VAL A 46 18.15 4.79 -18.20
N ALA A 47 17.93 4.58 -19.51
CA ALA A 47 16.63 4.23 -20.05
C ALA A 47 16.07 2.91 -19.48
N GLU A 48 16.89 1.87 -19.35
CA GLU A 48 16.47 0.59 -18.75
C GLU A 48 16.09 0.76 -17.28
N SER A 49 16.89 1.51 -16.51
CA SER A 49 16.59 1.81 -15.11
C SER A 49 15.31 2.65 -14.97
N ILE A 50 15.08 3.59 -15.87
CA ILE A 50 13.84 4.39 -15.89
C ILE A 50 12.63 3.51 -16.11
N GLU A 51 12.66 2.64 -17.12
CA GLU A 51 11.56 1.72 -17.40
C GLU A 51 11.29 0.80 -16.21
N HIS A 52 12.35 0.28 -15.57
CA HIS A 52 12.23 -0.53 -14.36
C HIS A 52 11.44 0.19 -13.26
N PHE A 53 11.82 1.43 -12.91
CA PHE A 53 11.13 2.18 -11.85
C PHE A 53 9.72 2.62 -12.27
N GLN A 54 9.50 3.00 -13.53
CA GLN A 54 8.16 3.33 -14.02
C GLN A 54 7.19 2.15 -13.86
N ASN A 55 7.63 0.94 -14.23
CA ASN A 55 6.84 -0.27 -14.09
C ASN A 55 6.57 -0.60 -12.62
N GLN A 56 7.59 -0.54 -11.75
CA GLN A 56 7.41 -0.76 -10.31
C GLN A 56 6.42 0.22 -9.69
N PHE A 57 6.56 1.51 -9.99
CA PHE A 57 5.65 2.54 -9.48
C PHE A 57 4.22 2.41 -10.01
N LEU A 58 4.02 1.86 -11.21
CA LEU A 58 2.70 1.53 -11.73
C LEU A 58 2.08 0.36 -10.98
N ILE A 59 2.84 -0.74 -10.83
CA ILE A 59 2.38 -1.95 -10.15
C ILE A 59 2.02 -1.67 -8.70
N GLN A 60 2.92 -1.06 -7.92
CA GLN A 60 2.64 -0.78 -6.51
C GLN A 60 1.51 0.26 -6.34
N GLY A 61 1.41 1.23 -7.26
CA GLY A 61 0.27 2.15 -7.27
C GLY A 61 -1.07 1.44 -7.40
N ASN A 62 -1.15 0.41 -8.27
CA ASN A 62 -2.35 -0.40 -8.43
C ASN A 62 -2.61 -1.31 -7.22
N ASN A 63 -1.55 -1.94 -6.68
CA ASN A 63 -1.65 -2.79 -5.48
C ASN A 63 -2.21 -2.01 -4.29
N ILE A 64 -1.74 -0.77 -4.09
CA ILE A 64 -2.25 0.12 -3.05
C ILE A 64 -3.75 0.39 -3.26
N ASP A 65 -4.18 0.68 -4.48
CA ASP A 65 -5.59 0.96 -4.77
C ASP A 65 -6.49 -0.25 -4.53
N GLU A 66 -6.05 -1.43 -4.96
CA GLU A 66 -6.76 -2.69 -4.71
C GLU A 66 -6.84 -3.01 -3.22
N LEU A 67 -5.72 -2.89 -2.50
CA LEU A 67 -5.67 -3.17 -1.06
C LEU A 67 -6.54 -2.21 -0.27
N LYS A 68 -6.53 -0.92 -0.61
CA LYS A 68 -7.45 0.06 -0.04
C LYS A 68 -8.90 -0.32 -0.29
N HIS A 69 -9.24 -0.75 -1.50
CA HIS A 69 -10.60 -1.16 -1.82
C HIS A 69 -11.04 -2.33 -0.92
N ARG A 70 -10.21 -3.38 -0.84
CA ARG A 70 -10.48 -4.57 -0.03
C ARG A 70 -10.59 -4.28 1.46
N ILE A 71 -9.73 -3.40 2.00
CA ILE A 71 -9.85 -2.93 3.39
C ILE A 71 -11.20 -2.22 3.62
N ASN A 72 -11.63 -1.36 2.70
CA ASN A 72 -12.93 -0.68 2.81
C ASN A 72 -14.12 -1.65 2.72
N GLU A 73 -14.04 -2.69 1.89
CA GLU A 73 -15.05 -3.74 1.82
C GLU A 73 -15.10 -4.56 3.12
N ASN A 74 -13.94 -4.93 3.66
CA ASN A 74 -13.84 -5.67 4.91
C ASN A 74 -14.40 -4.87 6.10
N ILE A 75 -14.12 -3.56 6.20
CA ILE A 75 -14.73 -2.68 7.21
C ILE A 75 -16.27 -2.76 7.13
N LYS A 76 -16.84 -2.61 5.93
CA LYS A 76 -18.29 -2.66 5.74
C LYS A 76 -18.88 -4.03 6.11
N ALA A 77 -18.18 -5.11 5.76
CA ALA A 77 -18.60 -6.47 6.09
C ALA A 77 -18.63 -6.68 7.60
N ILE A 78 -17.55 -6.30 8.31
CA ILE A 78 -17.43 -6.38 9.77
C ILE A 78 -18.51 -5.54 10.45
N GLU A 79 -18.72 -4.29 10.02
CA GLU A 79 -19.76 -3.42 10.58
C GLU A 79 -21.16 -4.02 10.45
N ASN A 80 -21.49 -4.59 9.29
CA ASN A 80 -22.78 -5.23 9.05
C ASN A 80 -22.96 -6.48 9.92
N GLN A 81 -21.92 -7.30 10.02
CA GLN A 81 -21.96 -8.52 10.80
C GLN A 81 -22.14 -8.23 12.30
N VAL A 82 -21.36 -7.31 12.84
CA VAL A 82 -21.45 -6.88 14.24
C VAL A 82 -22.85 -6.35 14.59
N LYS A 83 -23.47 -5.58 13.70
CA LYS A 83 -24.84 -5.07 13.88
C LYS A 83 -25.87 -6.20 13.94
N ASN A 84 -25.69 -7.24 13.14
CA ASN A 84 -26.64 -8.35 13.02
C ASN A 84 -26.40 -9.48 14.04
N SER A 85 -25.19 -9.58 14.60
CA SER A 85 -24.76 -10.67 15.46
C SER A 85 -24.55 -10.24 16.92
N ALA A 86 -25.29 -9.24 17.42
CA ALA A 86 -25.22 -8.76 18.80
C ALA A 86 -23.79 -8.40 19.27
N GLY A 87 -22.95 -7.87 18.38
CA GLY A 87 -21.57 -7.48 18.71
C GLY A 87 -20.51 -8.54 18.45
N PHE A 88 -20.87 -9.74 18.00
CA PHE A 88 -19.91 -10.80 17.69
C PHE A 88 -19.43 -10.76 16.23
N LEU A 89 -18.16 -11.12 16.03
CA LEU A 89 -17.54 -11.28 14.72
C LEU A 89 -17.20 -12.76 14.49
N GLU A 90 -17.52 -13.29 13.31
CA GLU A 90 -17.12 -14.67 12.96
C GLU A 90 -15.60 -14.79 12.80
N GLN A 91 -15.11 -16.01 13.06
CA GLN A 91 -13.68 -16.31 12.95
C GLN A 91 -13.15 -16.03 11.55
N ASN A 92 -13.88 -16.40 10.49
CA ASN A 92 -13.46 -16.18 9.11
C ASN A 92 -13.24 -14.69 8.80
N SER A 93 -14.15 -13.82 9.25
CA SER A 93 -14.03 -12.37 9.06
C SER A 93 -12.86 -11.78 9.85
N ALA A 94 -12.58 -12.32 11.03
CA ALA A 94 -11.43 -11.93 11.83
C ALA A 94 -10.10 -12.35 11.18
N ASP A 95 -10.06 -13.55 10.60
CA ASP A 95 -8.89 -14.09 9.90
C ASP A 95 -8.63 -13.30 8.59
N GLU A 96 -9.68 -12.95 7.85
CA GLU A 96 -9.59 -12.09 6.67
C GLU A 96 -9.02 -10.70 7.03
N ASN A 97 -9.54 -10.09 8.10
CA ASN A 97 -9.02 -8.82 8.60
C ASN A 97 -7.53 -8.89 8.95
N ALA A 98 -7.10 -9.95 9.65
CA ALA A 98 -5.69 -10.16 9.97
C ALA A 98 -4.85 -10.29 8.69
N GLY A 99 -5.32 -11.07 7.71
CA GLY A 99 -4.64 -11.24 6.43
C GLY A 99 -4.54 -9.95 5.61
N LEU A 100 -5.52 -9.05 5.68
CA LEU A 100 -5.46 -7.73 5.03
C LEU A 100 -4.41 -6.83 5.70
N TYR A 101 -4.28 -6.90 7.02
CA TYR A 101 -3.25 -6.16 7.74
C TYR A 101 -1.84 -6.67 7.42
N ASP A 102 -1.65 -7.99 7.32
CA ASP A 102 -0.37 -8.58 6.89
C ASP A 102 0.00 -8.15 5.46
N GLN A 103 -0.97 -8.06 4.55
CA GLN A 103 -0.77 -7.53 3.21
C GLN A 103 -0.35 -6.06 3.22
N TYR A 104 -0.95 -5.25 4.09
CA TYR A 104 -0.52 -3.86 4.28
C TYR A 104 0.94 -3.76 4.74
N LEU A 105 1.35 -4.56 5.72
CA LEU A 105 2.75 -4.58 6.19
C LEU A 105 3.73 -5.02 5.09
N ALA A 106 3.32 -5.99 4.27
CA ALA A 106 4.12 -6.44 3.14
C ALA A 106 4.27 -5.33 2.07
N GLU A 107 3.19 -4.65 1.73
CA GLU A 107 3.18 -3.53 0.78
C GLU A 107 4.05 -2.37 1.28
N GLU A 108 3.93 -2.01 2.56
CA GLU A 108 4.78 -1.02 3.22
C GLU A 108 6.27 -1.36 3.05
N LYS A 109 6.64 -2.62 3.29
CA LYS A 109 8.03 -3.06 3.12
C LYS A 109 8.49 -2.92 1.67
N ILE A 110 7.69 -3.38 0.71
CA ILE A 110 8.00 -3.31 -0.72
C ILE A 110 8.26 -1.86 -1.15
N ILE A 111 7.39 -0.93 -0.75
CA ILE A 111 7.51 0.48 -1.11
C ILE A 111 8.75 1.12 -0.47
N ASN A 112 9.05 0.77 0.78
CA ASN A 112 10.28 1.21 1.44
C ASN A 112 11.54 0.71 0.71
N ASP A 113 11.54 -0.54 0.26
CA ASP A 113 12.67 -1.13 -0.48
C ASP A 113 12.85 -0.43 -1.84
N ILE A 114 11.76 -0.24 -2.60
CA ILE A 114 11.77 0.50 -3.88
C ILE A 114 12.26 1.93 -3.66
N ARG A 115 11.83 2.61 -2.60
CA ARG A 115 12.28 3.98 -2.29
C ARG A 115 13.78 4.03 -2.06
N GLN A 116 14.33 3.07 -1.31
CA GLN A 116 15.78 3.01 -1.05
C GLN A 116 16.56 2.75 -2.35
N GLU A 117 16.08 1.84 -3.18
CA GLU A 117 16.69 1.54 -4.48
C GLU A 117 16.64 2.75 -5.41
N PHE A 118 15.48 3.40 -5.52
CA PHE A 118 15.30 4.60 -6.32
C PHE A 118 16.21 5.74 -5.84
N ASN A 119 16.34 5.97 -4.53
CA ASN A 119 17.22 7.02 -4.02
C ASN A 119 18.69 6.78 -4.37
N ARG A 120 19.15 5.53 -4.38
CA ARG A 120 20.50 5.18 -4.83
C ARG A 120 20.67 5.43 -6.33
N PHE A 121 19.69 5.06 -7.13
CA PHE A 121 19.66 5.36 -8.56
C PHE A 121 19.71 6.87 -8.80
N ALA A 122 18.79 7.61 -8.18
CA ALA A 122 18.66 9.06 -8.31
C ALA A 122 19.94 9.79 -7.91
N SER A 123 20.64 9.35 -6.86
CA SER A 123 21.92 9.96 -6.44
C SER A 123 23.06 9.84 -7.46
N LYS A 124 22.93 8.96 -8.46
CA LYS A 124 23.94 8.79 -9.53
C LYS A 124 23.64 9.62 -10.77
N TRP A 125 22.37 9.98 -10.99
CA TRP A 125 21.88 10.49 -12.27
C TRP A 125 21.20 11.87 -12.17
N MET A 126 21.06 12.40 -10.95
CA MET A 126 20.59 13.74 -10.63
C MET A 126 21.77 14.58 -10.14
#